data_AF-A0A1G8D5R8-F1
#
_entry.id   AF-A0A1G8D5R8-F1
#
_cell.length_a   1.000
_cell.length_b   1.000
_cell.length_c   1.000
_cell.angle_alpha   90.00
_cell.angle_beta   90.00
_cell.angle_gamma   90.00
#
_symmetry.space_group_name_H-M   'P 1'
#
loop_
_entity.id
_entity.type
_entity.pdbx_description
1 polymer ?
#
loop_
_entity_poly.entity_id
_entity_poly.type
_entity_poly.pdbx_seq_one_letter_code
_entity_poly.pdbx_strand_id
1 'polypeptide(L)'
;MAFIDFDWNAEDQYTVKASMQKQMLYMNLDQKRVYFGDLDTIDAAGMMGGMNGKLLHGKEVSDIHELANNIRLKRGKEVIEFPSKSVKAAVSDFFMIPFAVFMSRS
;
A
#
# COMPACT_ATOMS: atom_id res chain seq x y z
N MET A 1 0.78 -5.48 27.22
CA MET A 1 1.00 -6.20 25.95
C MET A 1 1.56 -5.19 24.96
N ALA A 2 2.88 -5.18 24.81
CA ALA A 2 3.54 -4.33 23.82
C ALA A 2 3.41 -5.03 22.47
N PHE A 3 2.77 -4.37 21.51
CA PHE A 3 2.76 -4.83 20.13
C PHE A 3 4.19 -4.86 19.62
N ILE A 4 4.53 -5.96 18.95
CA ILE A 4 5.88 -6.30 18.53
C ILE A 4 6.45 -5.15 17.69
N ASP A 5 7.53 -4.59 18.21
CA ASP A 5 8.42 -3.67 17.51
C ASP A 5 9.14 -4.46 16.41
N PHE A 6 8.61 -4.40 15.18
CA PHE A 6 9.29 -4.88 13.98
C PHE A 6 10.05 -3.71 13.34
N ASP A 7 10.92 -3.07 14.11
CA ASP A 7 11.96 -2.22 13.56
C ASP A 7 13.25 -3.04 13.40
N TRP A 8 13.40 -3.70 12.25
CA TRP A 8 14.66 -4.31 11.84
C TRP A 8 14.91 -3.95 10.36
N ASN A 9 15.62 -2.82 10.19
CA ASN A 9 16.14 -2.21 8.96
C ASN A 9 15.11 -1.65 7.97
N ALA A 10 14.70 -0.40 8.21
CA ALA A 10 14.04 0.49 7.25
C ALA A 10 14.91 0.91 6.02
N GLU A 11 15.97 0.16 5.69
CA GLU A 11 16.99 0.61 4.73
C GLU A 11 17.06 -0.18 3.41
N ASP A 12 16.38 -1.32 3.29
CA ASP A 12 16.54 -2.23 2.15
C ASP A 12 15.32 -2.25 1.20
N GLN A 13 15.53 -2.35 -0.11
CA GLN A 13 14.44 -2.40 -1.10
C GLN A 13 13.46 -3.56 -0.84
N TYR A 14 13.94 -4.61 -0.16
CA TYR A 14 13.15 -5.76 0.26
C TYR A 14 12.03 -5.41 1.26
N THR A 15 12.29 -4.54 2.26
CA THR A 15 11.29 -4.18 3.27
C THR A 15 10.19 -3.30 2.71
N VAL A 16 10.52 -2.43 1.74
CA VAL A 16 9.54 -1.65 0.96
C VAL A 16 8.60 -2.59 0.21
N LYS A 17 9.16 -3.55 -0.53
CA LYS A 17 8.38 -4.54 -1.29
C LYS A 17 7.49 -5.40 -0.39
N ALA A 18 8.01 -5.85 0.75
CA ALA A 18 7.25 -6.65 1.70
C ALA A 18 6.08 -5.87 2.33
N SER A 19 6.26 -4.59 2.64
CA SER A 19 5.19 -3.72 3.18
C SER A 19 4.06 -3.52 2.17
N MET A 20 4.40 -3.21 0.92
CA MET A 20 3.42 -3.08 -0.17
C MET A 20 2.67 -4.39 -0.41
N GLN A 21 3.36 -5.53 -0.39
CA GLN A 21 2.73 -6.85 -0.54
C GLN A 21 1.73 -7.12 0.58
N LYS A 22 2.04 -6.78 1.84
CA LYS A 22 1.12 -6.95 2.97
C LYS A 22 -0.14 -6.10 2.82
N GLN A 23 0.00 -4.84 2.42
CA GLN A 23 -1.14 -3.95 2.20
C GLN A 23 -2.06 -4.49 1.10
N MET A 24 -1.49 -5.01 0.01
CA MET A 24 -2.26 -5.58 -1.10
C MET A 24 -3.01 -6.88 -0.75
N LEU A 25 -2.66 -7.59 0.32
CA LEU A 25 -3.37 -8.82 0.71
C LEU A 25 -4.85 -8.53 0.99
N TYR A 26 -5.14 -7.41 1.64
CA TYR A 26 -6.49 -7.04 2.11
C TYR A 26 -7.28 -6.18 1.12
N MET A 27 -6.79 -6.04 -0.11
CA MET A 27 -7.41 -5.24 -1.17
C MET A 27 -8.16 -6.11 -2.18
N ASN A 28 -9.32 -5.63 -2.62
CA ASN A 28 -9.98 -6.16 -3.82
C ASN A 28 -9.27 -5.69 -5.11
N LEU A 29 -9.72 -6.18 -6.27
CA LEU A 29 -9.08 -5.86 -7.56
C LEU A 29 -9.13 -4.38 -7.91
N ASP A 30 -10.22 -3.68 -7.61
CA ASP A 30 -10.37 -2.26 -7.94
C ASP A 30 -9.48 -1.39 -7.04
N GLN A 31 -9.39 -1.73 -5.76
CA GLN A 31 -8.45 -1.10 -4.81
C GLN A 31 -7.00 -1.29 -5.25
N LYS A 32 -6.63 -2.49 -5.72
CA LYS A 32 -5.28 -2.74 -6.26
C LYS A 32 -4.99 -1.89 -7.49
N ARG A 33 -5.95 -1.73 -8.40
CA ARG A 33 -5.78 -0.90 -9.61
C ARG A 33 -5.52 0.56 -9.26
N VAL A 34 -6.31 1.13 -8.34
CA VAL A 34 -6.10 2.51 -7.89
C VAL A 34 -4.76 2.65 -7.17
N TYR A 35 -4.43 1.71 -6.28
CA TYR A 35 -3.15 1.69 -5.59
C TYR A 35 -1.94 1.65 -6.54
N PHE A 36 -1.96 0.81 -7.58
CA PHE A 36 -0.90 0.81 -8.59
C PHE A 36 -0.85 2.13 -9.37
N GLY A 37 -2.00 2.69 -9.75
CA GLY A 37 -2.06 4.00 -10.41
C GLY A 37 -1.54 5.15 -9.54
N ASP A 38 -1.71 5.07 -8.22
CA ASP A 38 -1.13 6.02 -7.26
C ASP A 38 0.38 5.91 -7.22
N LEU A 39 0.92 4.69 -7.17
CA LEU A 39 2.36 4.45 -7.24
C LEU A 39 2.95 4.99 -8.54
N ASP A 40 2.33 4.69 -9.70
CA ASP A 40 2.79 5.21 -11.00
C ASP A 40 2.75 6.74 -11.05
N THR A 41 1.75 7.36 -10.41
CA THR A 41 1.65 8.83 -10.33
C THR A 41 2.79 9.44 -9.53
N ILE A 42 3.17 8.78 -8.43
CA ILE A 42 4.29 9.18 -7.56
C ILE A 42 5.63 8.94 -8.28
N ASP A 43 5.79 7.81 -8.97
CA ASP A 43 6.97 7.49 -9.76
C ASP A 43 7.18 8.51 -10.89
N ALA A 44 6.12 8.80 -11.66
CA ALA A 44 6.15 9.80 -12.71
C ALA A 44 6.41 11.22 -12.20
N ALA A 45 6.31 11.47 -10.88
CA ALA A 45 6.72 12.72 -10.24
C ALA A 45 8.20 12.75 -9.82
N GLY A 46 8.96 11.70 -10.12
CA GLY A 46 10.34 11.53 -9.68
C GLY A 46 10.46 11.23 -8.18
N MET A 47 9.36 10.81 -7.55
CA MET A 47 9.29 10.55 -6.11
C MET A 47 9.42 9.06 -5.77
N MET A 48 9.31 8.15 -6.75
CA MET A 48 9.82 6.78 -6.60
C MET A 48 11.16 6.65 -7.35
N GLY A 49 12.18 6.15 -6.65
CA GLY A 49 13.54 6.02 -7.18
C GLY A 49 14.61 6.40 -6.16
N GLY A 50 15.59 5.51 -5.97
CA GLY A 50 16.72 5.74 -5.07
C GLY A 50 16.31 6.04 -3.62
N MET A 51 16.84 7.12 -3.05
CA MET A 51 16.59 7.53 -1.67
C MET A 51 15.13 7.94 -1.40
N ASN A 52 14.36 8.32 -2.43
CA ASN A 52 12.98 8.78 -2.31
C ASN A 52 11.95 7.65 -2.24
N GLY A 53 12.29 6.43 -2.71
CA GLY A 53 11.44 5.25 -2.50
C GLY A 53 11.25 4.91 -1.02
N LYS A 54 12.19 5.35 -0.16
CA LYS A 54 12.07 5.26 1.31
C LYS A 54 10.93 6.14 1.85
N LEU A 55 10.48 7.16 1.13
CA LEU A 55 9.37 8.02 1.57
C LEU A 55 8.02 7.31 1.52
N LEU A 56 7.88 6.26 0.71
CA LEU A 56 6.68 5.42 0.68
C LEU A 56 6.76 4.24 1.65
N HIS A 57 7.97 3.93 2.13
CA HIS A 57 8.13 2.89 3.13
C HIS A 57 7.46 3.31 4.44
N GLY A 58 6.66 2.40 5.02
CA GLY A 58 5.93 2.64 6.26
C GLY A 58 4.70 3.55 6.11
N LYS A 59 4.40 4.07 4.92
CA LYS A 59 3.16 4.78 4.66
C LYS A 59 2.00 3.80 4.47
N GLU A 60 0.86 4.15 5.07
CA GLU A 60 -0.37 3.42 4.83
C GLU A 60 -0.92 3.72 3.43
N VAL A 61 -1.82 2.86 2.97
CA VAL A 61 -2.49 3.01 1.66
C VAL A 61 -3.17 4.37 1.53
N SER A 62 -3.81 4.84 2.60
CA SER A 62 -4.46 6.16 2.66
C SER A 62 -3.49 7.30 2.41
N ASP A 63 -2.29 7.23 3.00
CA ASP A 63 -1.29 8.28 2.90
C ASP A 63 -0.66 8.31 1.51
N ILE A 64 -0.44 7.13 0.92
CA ILE A 64 0.03 6.99 -0.47
C ILE A 64 -1.01 7.57 -1.43
N HIS A 65 -2.28 7.26 -1.21
CA HIS A 65 -3.38 7.76 -2.02
C HIS A 65 -3.53 9.29 -1.94
N GLU A 66 -3.46 9.85 -0.72
CA GLU A 66 -3.49 11.30 -0.51
C GLU A 66 -2.30 11.99 -1.19
N LEU A 67 -1.09 11.42 -1.06
CA LEU A 67 0.10 11.94 -1.73
C LEU A 67 -0.08 11.94 -3.26
N ALA A 68 -0.60 10.85 -3.83
CA ALA A 68 -0.85 10.76 -5.27
C ALA A 68 -1.89 11.80 -5.73
N ASN A 69 -2.98 12.00 -4.98
CA ASN A 69 -3.97 13.03 -5.28
C ASN A 69 -3.41 14.45 -5.16
N ASN A 70 -2.55 14.72 -4.18
CA ASN A 70 -1.84 15.98 -4.08
C ASN A 70 -0.92 16.24 -5.29
N ILE A 71 -0.28 15.20 -5.82
CA ILE A 71 0.52 15.30 -7.06
C ILE A 71 -0.38 15.55 -8.27
N ARG A 72 -1.54 14.87 -8.37
CA ARG A 72 -2.52 15.09 -9.45
C ARG A 72 -3.00 16.54 -9.46
N LEU A 73 -3.43 17.07 -8.31
CA LEU A 73 -3.85 18.46 -8.16
C LEU A 73 -2.77 19.44 -8.61
N LYS A 74 -1.52 19.25 -8.17
CA LYS A 74 -0.38 20.09 -8.58
C LYS A 74 -0.11 20.05 -10.09
N ARG A 75 -0.50 18.96 -10.76
CA ARG A 75 -0.36 18.76 -12.21
C ARG A 75 -1.62 19.13 -12.99
N GLY A 76 -2.64 19.70 -12.35
CA GLY A 76 -3.91 20.05 -12.97
C GLY A 76 -4.74 18.84 -13.43
N LYS A 77 -4.50 17.66 -12.83
CA LYS A 77 -5.26 16.43 -13.08
C LYS A 77 -6.35 16.25 -12.03
N GLU A 78 -7.42 15.54 -12.41
CA GLU A 78 -8.48 15.17 -11.48
C GLU A 78 -7.98 14.24 -10.38
N VAL A 79 -8.53 14.40 -9.18
CA VAL A 79 -8.33 13.47 -8.07
C VAL A 79 -9.12 12.19 -8.32
N ILE A 80 -8.59 11.08 -7.83
CA ILE A 80 -9.25 9.78 -7.93
C ILE A 80 -9.73 9.41 -6.53
N GLU A 81 -10.93 8.86 -6.43
CA GLU A 81 -11.44 8.31 -5.17
C GLU A 81 -10.90 6.89 -4.95
N PHE A 82 -10.54 6.57 -3.71
CA PHE A 82 -10.17 5.21 -3.35
C PHE A 82 -11.44 4.34 -3.17
N PRO A 83 -11.61 3.25 -3.94
CA PRO A 83 -12.83 2.46 -3.89
C PRO A 83 -12.98 1.73 -2.55
N SER A 84 -14.21 1.67 -2.05
CA SER A 84 -14.54 0.93 -0.84
C SER A 84 -14.75 -0.56 -1.14
N LYS A 85 -14.38 -1.40 -0.17
CA LYS A 85 -14.76 -2.82 -0.20
C LYS A 85 -16.03 -3.04 0.60
N SER A 86 -16.84 -4.02 0.18
CA SER A 86 -18.04 -4.38 0.95
C SER A 86 -17.66 -4.90 2.33
N VAL A 87 -18.53 -4.64 3.32
CA VAL A 87 -18.32 -5.11 4.71
C VAL A 87 -18.13 -6.63 4.76
N LYS A 88 -18.89 -7.38 3.95
CA LYS A 88 -18.77 -8.83 3.84
C LYS A 88 -17.38 -9.26 3.36
N ALA A 89 -16.84 -8.60 2.33
CA ALA A 89 -15.49 -8.88 1.85
C ALA A 89 -14.44 -8.52 2.91
N ALA A 90 -14.59 -7.36 3.57
CA ALA A 90 -13.68 -6.93 4.63
C ALA A 90 -13.57 -7.93 5.79
N VAL A 91 -14.71 -8.42 6.27
CA VAL A 91 -14.79 -9.41 7.36
C VAL A 91 -14.22 -10.76 6.90
N SER A 92 -14.56 -11.21 5.70
CA SER A 92 -14.02 -12.45 5.14
C SER A 92 -12.49 -12.42 5.04
N ASP A 93 -11.93 -11.36 4.49
CA ASP A 93 -10.49 -11.16 4.34
C ASP A 93 -9.77 -11.18 5.69
N PHE A 94 -10.35 -10.54 6.71
CA PHE A 94 -9.78 -10.46 8.05
C PHE A 94 -9.53 -11.84 8.68
N PHE A 95 -10.44 -12.80 8.49
CA PHE A 95 -10.29 -14.15 9.04
C PHE A 95 -9.55 -15.11 8.10
N MET A 96 -9.77 -15.00 6.78
CA MET A 96 -9.27 -15.98 5.81
C MET A 96 -7.81 -15.76 5.41
N ILE A 97 -7.38 -14.51 5.27
CA ILE A 97 -6.02 -14.19 4.80
C ILE A 97 -4.96 -14.68 5.78
N PRO A 98 -5.04 -14.41 7.10
CA PRO A 98 -4.06 -14.94 8.04
C PRO A 98 -3.95 -16.46 7.97
N PHE A 99 -5.08 -17.18 7.92
CA PHE A 99 -5.11 -18.63 7.84
C PHE A 99 -4.43 -19.16 6.57
N ALA A 100 -4.74 -18.59 5.41
CA ALA A 100 -4.13 -18.98 4.14
C ALA A 100 -2.60 -18.70 4.10
N VAL A 101 -2.14 -17.60 4.70
CA VAL A 101 -0.72 -17.26 4.78
C VAL A 101 0.05 -18.22 5.71
N PHE A 102 -0.57 -18.66 6.81
CA PHE A 102 0.04 -19.66 7.70
C PHE A 102 0.14 -21.04 7.05
N MET A 103 -0.93 -21.49 6.37
CA MET A 103 -0.98 -22.82 5.73
C MET A 103 -0.15 -22.95 4.45
N SER A 104 0.26 -21.84 3.81
CA SER A 104 1.11 -21.85 2.60
C SER A 104 2.61 -21.88 2.91
N ARG A 105 3.01 -21.83 4.18
CA ARG A 105 4.41 -21.89 4.64
C ARG A 105 4.81 -23.27 5.20
N SER A 106 3.93 -24.27 5.14
CA SER A 106 4.19 -25.69 5.46
C SER A 106 4.42 -26.50 4.20
#